data_AF-A0A0S2DRA2-F1
#
_entry.id   AF-A0A0S2DRA2-F1
#
_cell.length_a   1.000
_cell.length_b   1.000
_cell.length_c   1.000
_cell.angle_alpha   90.00
_cell.angle_beta   90.00
_cell.angle_gamma   90.00
#
_symmetry.space_group_name_H-M   'P 1'
#
loop_
_entity.id
_entity.type
_entity.pdbx_description
1 polymer ?
#
loop_
_entity_poly.entity_id
_entity_poly.type
_entity_poly.pdbx_seq_one_letter_code
_entity_poly.pdbx_strand_id
1 'polypeptide(L)'
;MSTLRSLTLGAGLALAAGAVYLLYPPAAGSAIPKAEAPTPFELAPPVVEDIVITPTPQSSAGDAVLQLQYARGQDLPAQIPFNVGDKTVTLQRDDKDPQLYRAAIPFDFDGFVDEQTERQRQAGQQLTVPSFTGREFFGEAPVAFLDPAKLREQIATLQPIRIPFPVVFGPSAPVRPERSLLITDPRVVEDPTRTFDVCTGAGNPNGAWTFKTLMTNMANQPVSGISPSTFVKNWLTNWSAGGVINTFPVPARPQINSQILALWPTVASTGELDLNKSPFRLIAIVNRMDLRSNGGYGGGDAGEGRFIFGMVRRNANGTCTTLPGLVIAEYAQQARGCPAVRSLARRWGALGSMSLGSPAYNSALQALTDGFTAANAAPSKPNRSAINQVRSNEFLQNPWMLEEFRLPRGGGQLAMTLAKLTPHHSLNNTALLGNYINANAAAIVAGTYDIPLSYLGQPMATGSVRNISPQQAWNAPGVGNNLRNTFSLNTCDACHGRETQDTSFMHVSTRNSGAQAVLSRFLVGNGTLAAPSNFTMPDPVSGTPRTYGDLLRRQSDLSALQNNLCLSGAVFEEAIRAPLLATH
;
A
#
# COMPACT_ATOMS: atom_id res chain seq x y z
N MET A 1 28.44 -47.82 -49.47
CA MET A 1 28.15 -49.24 -49.79
C MET A 1 27.07 -49.67 -48.79
N SER A 2 25.82 -49.81 -49.24
CA SER A 2 25.08 -51.11 -49.33
C SER A 2 24.73 -51.71 -47.96
N THR A 3 23.51 -52.12 -47.62
CA THR A 3 22.20 -52.28 -48.32
C THR A 3 21.16 -52.50 -47.19
N LEU A 4 19.91 -52.00 -47.22
CA LEU A 4 18.69 -52.66 -47.79
C LEU A 4 18.64 -54.19 -47.47
N ARG A 5 17.53 -54.81 -47.01
CA ARG A 5 16.10 -54.52 -47.25
C ARG A 5 15.16 -55.35 -46.32
N SER A 6 13.98 -54.78 -46.00
CA SER A 6 12.60 -55.35 -45.95
C SER A 6 12.34 -56.82 -45.54
N LEU A 7 11.23 -57.13 -44.82
CA LEU A 7 9.90 -57.60 -45.31
C LEU A 7 9.05 -58.06 -44.09
N THR A 8 7.70 -58.20 -44.03
CA THR A 8 6.51 -57.48 -44.57
C THR A 8 5.20 -58.02 -43.93
N LEU A 9 4.20 -57.15 -43.64
CA LEU A 9 2.75 -57.44 -43.37
C LEU A 9 2.39 -58.31 -42.13
N GLY A 10 1.19 -58.26 -41.54
CA GLY A 10 0.01 -57.37 -41.75
C GLY A 10 -1.32 -58.03 -41.31
N ALA A 11 -2.30 -57.21 -40.84
CA ALA A 11 -3.70 -57.56 -40.43
C ALA A 11 -3.88 -58.50 -39.20
N GLY A 12 -4.98 -58.44 -38.42
CA GLY A 12 -6.11 -57.49 -38.40
C GLY A 12 -7.21 -57.81 -37.36
N LEU A 13 -7.57 -56.81 -36.54
CA LEU A 13 -8.92 -56.40 -36.04
C LEU A 13 -10.06 -57.41 -35.70
N ALA A 14 -10.53 -57.38 -34.43
CA ALA A 14 -11.94 -57.24 -33.94
C ALA A 14 -12.00 -57.47 -32.41
N LEU A 15 -12.39 -56.50 -31.56
CA LEU A 15 -13.74 -56.27 -30.97
C LEU A 15 -14.31 -57.47 -30.15
N ALA A 16 -14.83 -57.33 -28.91
CA ALA A 16 -14.98 -56.18 -28.00
C ALA A 16 -15.34 -56.60 -26.54
N ALA A 17 -15.33 -55.62 -25.62
CA ALA A 17 -16.05 -55.54 -24.33
C ALA A 17 -15.64 -56.43 -23.13
N GLY A 18 -15.51 -55.80 -21.95
CA GLY A 18 -15.29 -56.44 -20.65
C GLY A 18 -14.50 -55.53 -19.71
N ALA A 19 -15.15 -54.91 -18.72
CA ALA A 19 -14.53 -53.86 -17.90
C ALA A 19 -13.67 -54.41 -16.74
N VAL A 20 -12.55 -53.71 -16.49
CA VAL A 20 -11.96 -53.28 -15.19
C VAL A 20 -10.45 -53.15 -15.39
N TYR A 21 -9.95 -51.93 -15.42
CA TYR A 21 -8.51 -51.64 -15.40
C TYR A 21 -8.18 -50.66 -14.28
N LEU A 22 -7.22 -51.04 -13.44
CA LEU A 22 -6.58 -50.16 -12.46
C LEU A 22 -5.83 -49.05 -13.20
N LEU A 23 -6.01 -47.81 -12.76
CA LEU A 23 -5.58 -46.61 -13.47
C LEU A 23 -4.11 -46.24 -13.23
N TYR A 24 -3.28 -46.58 -14.20
CA TYR A 24 -2.22 -45.74 -14.79
C TYR A 24 -2.27 -46.01 -16.31
N PRO A 25 -1.87 -45.12 -17.24
CA PRO A 25 -1.13 -43.84 -17.11
C PRO A 25 -1.98 -42.71 -17.83
N PRO A 26 -1.49 -41.69 -18.59
CA PRO A 26 -0.14 -41.24 -18.96
C PRO A 26 0.18 -39.76 -18.65
N ALA A 27 1.42 -39.37 -18.97
CA ALA A 27 1.90 -38.00 -18.92
C ALA A 27 1.06 -37.07 -19.80
N ALA A 28 0.57 -35.98 -19.20
CA ALA A 28 -0.07 -34.88 -19.91
C ALA A 28 0.85 -33.65 -19.93
N GLY A 29 0.80 -32.93 -21.04
CA GLY A 29 1.68 -31.84 -21.46
C GLY A 29 2.32 -30.98 -20.36
N SER A 30 3.59 -30.65 -20.61
CA SER A 30 4.26 -29.48 -20.06
C SER A 30 3.49 -28.21 -20.42
N ALA A 31 2.49 -27.88 -19.61
CA ALA A 31 1.87 -26.57 -19.62
C ALA A 31 2.94 -25.56 -19.17
N ILE A 32 3.45 -24.79 -20.14
CA ILE A 32 4.10 -23.51 -19.84
C ILE A 32 3.15 -22.78 -18.87
N PRO A 33 3.60 -22.36 -17.67
CA PRO A 33 2.73 -21.67 -16.75
C PRO A 33 2.14 -20.47 -17.48
N LYS A 34 0.81 -20.41 -17.50
CA LYS A 34 0.06 -19.32 -18.12
C LYS A 34 0.65 -18.03 -17.57
N ALA A 35 1.18 -17.18 -18.45
CA ALA A 35 1.76 -15.90 -18.04
C ALA A 35 0.76 -15.21 -17.11
N GLU A 36 1.23 -14.81 -15.94
CA GLU A 36 0.41 -14.11 -14.96
C GLU A 36 -0.20 -12.90 -15.67
N ALA A 37 -1.52 -12.72 -15.53
CA ALA A 37 -2.21 -11.68 -16.30
C ALA A 37 -1.53 -10.34 -16.01
N PRO A 38 -1.19 -9.53 -17.04
CA PRO A 38 -0.42 -8.31 -16.84
C PRO A 38 -1.11 -7.43 -15.82
N THR A 39 -0.33 -6.92 -14.86
CA THR A 39 -0.83 -6.09 -13.77
C THR A 39 -1.71 -4.97 -14.35
N PRO A 40 -2.97 -4.80 -13.91
CA PRO A 40 -3.86 -3.76 -14.43
C PRO A 40 -3.24 -2.37 -14.31
N PHE A 41 -3.46 -1.50 -15.30
CA PHE A 41 -2.81 -0.17 -15.33
C PHE A 41 -3.13 0.72 -14.12
N GLU A 42 -4.24 0.48 -13.41
CA GLU A 42 -4.55 1.14 -12.13
C GLU A 42 -3.54 0.84 -11.01
N LEU A 43 -2.82 -0.29 -11.09
CA LEU A 43 -1.72 -0.69 -10.20
C LEU A 43 -0.35 -0.57 -10.88
N ALA A 44 -0.32 -0.66 -12.21
CA ALA A 44 0.89 -0.66 -13.03
C ALA A 44 0.77 0.30 -14.23
N PRO A 45 0.72 1.62 -13.99
CA PRO A 45 0.50 2.60 -15.05
C PRO A 45 1.68 2.61 -16.04
N PRO A 46 1.43 2.82 -17.35
CA PRO A 46 2.49 2.97 -18.33
C PRO A 46 3.43 4.14 -18.01
N VAL A 47 4.74 3.94 -18.20
CA VAL A 47 5.76 4.97 -18.02
C VAL A 47 5.66 6.00 -19.14
N VAL A 48 5.40 7.26 -18.78
CA VAL A 48 5.35 8.42 -19.68
C VAL A 48 6.71 9.11 -19.75
N GLU A 49 7.17 9.44 -20.96
CA GLU A 49 8.40 10.20 -21.25
C GLU A 49 8.12 11.67 -21.58
N ASP A 50 6.95 11.98 -22.16
CA ASP A 50 6.56 13.36 -22.48
C ASP A 50 5.05 13.58 -22.44
N ILE A 51 4.64 14.80 -22.11
CA ILE A 51 3.23 15.23 -22.07
C ILE A 51 3.10 16.55 -22.83
N VAL A 52 2.13 16.59 -23.75
CA VAL A 52 1.71 17.81 -24.43
C VAL A 52 0.19 17.94 -24.34
N ILE A 53 -0.30 19.12 -23.98
CA ILE A 53 -1.70 19.49 -24.06
C ILE A 53 -1.84 20.57 -25.13
N THR A 54 -2.77 20.41 -26.07
CA THR A 54 -3.04 21.42 -27.11
C THR A 54 -4.47 21.92 -26.95
N PRO A 55 -4.71 23.21 -26.67
CA PRO A 55 -6.05 23.78 -26.65
C PRO A 55 -6.71 23.67 -28.03
N THR A 56 -8.02 23.42 -28.07
CA THR A 56 -8.80 23.33 -29.30
C THR A 56 -10.10 24.12 -29.19
N PRO A 57 -10.72 24.55 -30.30
CA PRO A 57 -12.08 25.09 -30.26
C PRO A 57 -13.03 24.13 -29.56
N GLN A 58 -13.87 24.64 -28.66
CA GLN A 58 -14.72 23.81 -27.81
C GLN A 58 -15.63 22.88 -28.63
N SER A 59 -15.60 21.59 -28.31
CA SER A 59 -16.36 20.56 -29.01
C SER A 59 -17.09 19.62 -28.03
N SER A 60 -17.98 18.78 -28.53
CA SER A 60 -18.63 17.73 -27.74
C SER A 60 -17.66 16.66 -27.22
N ALA A 61 -16.48 16.53 -27.82
CA ALA A 61 -15.42 15.59 -27.41
C ALA A 61 -14.46 16.20 -26.37
N GLY A 62 -14.43 17.52 -26.22
CA GLY A 62 -13.47 18.25 -25.40
C GLY A 62 -13.07 19.60 -25.98
N ASP A 63 -12.26 20.33 -25.22
CA ASP A 63 -11.65 21.62 -25.53
C ASP A 63 -10.11 21.55 -25.52
N ALA A 64 -9.53 20.36 -25.31
CA ALA A 64 -8.11 20.10 -25.51
C ALA A 64 -7.83 18.74 -26.17
N VAL A 65 -6.65 18.59 -26.77
CA VAL A 65 -6.06 17.29 -27.13
C VAL A 65 -4.89 17.00 -26.20
N LEU A 66 -5.03 15.94 -25.41
CA LEU A 66 -3.95 15.37 -24.61
C LEU A 66 -3.10 14.45 -25.50
N GLN A 67 -1.78 14.59 -25.40
CA GLN A 67 -0.80 13.71 -26.01
C GLN A 67 0.15 13.17 -24.93
N LEU A 68 0.29 11.85 -24.88
CA LEU A 68 1.22 11.15 -23.99
C LEU A 68 2.21 10.35 -24.84
N GLN A 69 3.50 10.57 -24.61
CA GLN A 69 4.57 9.74 -25.18
C GLN A 69 4.96 8.69 -24.14
N TYR A 70 4.77 7.40 -24.43
CA TYR A 70 5.16 6.32 -23.52
C TYR A 70 6.56 5.79 -23.82
N ALA A 71 7.27 5.35 -22.76
CA ALA A 71 8.59 4.75 -22.89
C ALA A 71 8.61 3.48 -23.76
N ARG A 72 9.71 3.27 -24.47
CA ARG A 72 9.92 2.07 -25.32
C ARG A 72 9.95 0.79 -24.49
N GLY A 73 9.59 -0.33 -25.14
CA GLY A 73 9.64 -1.66 -24.52
C GLY A 73 8.43 -2.02 -23.66
N GLN A 74 7.41 -1.17 -23.62
CA GLN A 74 6.12 -1.46 -22.98
C GLN A 74 5.16 -2.10 -24.00
N ASP A 75 4.63 -3.28 -23.68
CA ASP A 75 3.61 -3.95 -24.50
C ASP A 75 2.22 -3.34 -24.22
N LEU A 76 1.94 -2.22 -24.86
CA LEU A 76 0.70 -1.47 -24.69
C LEU A 76 -0.33 -1.84 -25.77
N PRO A 77 -1.65 -1.85 -25.45
CA PRO A 77 -2.71 -2.00 -26.44
C PRO A 77 -2.85 -0.73 -27.29
N ALA A 78 -3.42 -0.84 -28.50
CA ALA A 78 -3.63 0.31 -29.38
C ALA A 78 -4.62 1.37 -28.83
N GLN A 79 -5.43 0.99 -27.83
CA GLN A 79 -6.37 1.85 -27.11
C GLN A 79 -6.19 1.64 -25.61
N ILE A 80 -6.04 2.74 -24.86
CA ILE A 80 -5.91 2.73 -23.40
C ILE A 80 -7.05 3.58 -22.82
N PRO A 81 -7.88 3.04 -21.90
CA PRO A 81 -8.86 3.86 -21.18
C PRO A 81 -8.13 4.80 -20.22
N PHE A 82 -8.52 6.07 -20.21
CA PHE A 82 -7.92 7.09 -19.35
C PHE A 82 -8.99 8.00 -18.77
N ASN A 83 -8.96 8.27 -17.46
CA ASN A 83 -9.94 9.08 -16.76
C ASN A 83 -9.50 10.54 -16.67
N VAL A 84 -10.40 11.45 -17.04
CA VAL A 84 -10.26 12.89 -16.92
C VAL A 84 -11.40 13.38 -16.03
N GLY A 85 -11.08 13.69 -14.78
CA GLY A 85 -12.05 13.84 -13.71
C GLY A 85 -12.86 12.56 -13.49
N ASP A 86 -14.16 12.61 -13.72
CA ASP A 86 -15.08 11.46 -13.64
C ASP A 86 -15.45 10.86 -15.01
N LYS A 87 -14.81 11.31 -16.10
CA LYS A 87 -15.08 10.83 -17.47
C LYS A 87 -13.93 9.97 -17.97
N THR A 88 -14.22 8.74 -18.40
CA THR A 88 -13.25 7.92 -19.15
C THR A 88 -13.25 8.34 -20.63
N VAL A 89 -12.07 8.68 -21.14
CA VAL A 89 -11.76 8.86 -22.57
C VAL A 89 -10.91 7.66 -23.05
N THR A 90 -10.74 7.53 -24.36
CA THR A 90 -9.84 6.53 -24.96
C THR A 90 -8.63 7.22 -25.54
N LEU A 91 -7.46 6.95 -24.98
CA LEU A 91 -6.17 7.26 -25.58
C LEU A 91 -5.93 6.32 -26.76
N GLN A 92 -5.88 6.87 -27.97
CA GLN A 92 -5.65 6.16 -29.22
C GLN A 92 -4.17 6.28 -29.62
N ARG A 93 -3.51 5.16 -29.92
CA ARG A 93 -2.15 5.13 -30.49
C ARG A 93 -2.12 5.81 -31.85
N ASP A 94 -1.05 6.56 -32.12
CA ASP A 94 -0.74 7.15 -33.43
C ASP A 94 -0.24 6.10 -34.44
N ASP A 95 -0.69 6.18 -35.69
CA ASP A 95 -0.33 5.21 -36.74
C ASP A 95 1.15 5.25 -37.15
N LYS A 96 1.86 6.34 -36.86
CA LYS A 96 3.25 6.58 -37.28
C LYS A 96 4.25 6.51 -36.13
N ASP A 97 3.83 6.89 -34.93
CA ASP A 97 4.64 6.74 -33.71
C ASP A 97 3.93 5.80 -32.70
N PRO A 98 4.39 4.54 -32.55
CA PRO A 98 3.75 3.57 -31.66
C PRO A 98 3.89 3.91 -30.18
N GLN A 99 4.75 4.86 -29.80
CA GLN A 99 4.88 5.39 -28.44
C GLN A 99 3.86 6.52 -28.14
N LEU A 100 3.33 7.18 -29.17
CA LEU A 100 2.49 8.36 -29.05
C LEU A 100 1.01 7.98 -28.96
N TYR A 101 0.34 8.49 -27.93
CA TYR A 101 -1.10 8.29 -27.71
C TYR A 101 -1.80 9.63 -27.56
N ARG A 102 -3.04 9.72 -28.08
CA ARG A 102 -3.81 10.96 -28.10
C ARG A 102 -5.27 10.75 -27.72
N ALA A 103 -5.87 11.73 -27.05
CA ALA A 103 -7.32 11.82 -26.84
C ALA A 103 -7.78 13.29 -26.86
N ALA A 104 -8.98 13.55 -27.37
CA ALA A 104 -9.71 14.77 -27.04
C ALA A 104 -10.26 14.67 -25.61
N ILE A 105 -10.08 15.72 -24.81
CA ILE A 105 -10.45 15.74 -23.39
C ILE A 105 -11.09 17.10 -23.01
N PRO A 106 -11.98 17.13 -22.01
CA PRO A 106 -12.31 18.38 -21.32
C PRO A 106 -11.15 18.79 -20.41
N PHE A 107 -10.71 20.05 -20.49
CA PHE A 107 -9.59 20.56 -19.70
C PHE A 107 -9.84 21.99 -19.19
N ASP A 108 -9.72 22.18 -17.87
CA ASP A 108 -9.88 23.46 -17.19
C ASP A 108 -8.60 24.29 -17.30
N PHE A 109 -8.47 25.00 -18.41
CA PHE A 109 -7.30 25.85 -18.69
C PHE A 109 -7.17 27.03 -17.72
N ASP A 110 -8.27 27.66 -17.28
CA ASP A 110 -8.21 28.76 -16.32
C ASP A 110 -7.79 28.25 -14.94
N GLY A 111 -8.38 27.14 -14.46
CA GLY A 111 -7.95 26.48 -13.24
C GLY A 111 -6.49 26.01 -13.29
N PHE A 112 -6.00 25.57 -14.46
CA PHE A 112 -4.58 25.25 -14.64
C PHE A 112 -3.69 26.50 -14.58
N VAL A 113 -4.10 27.64 -15.15
CA VAL A 113 -3.33 28.89 -15.01
C VAL A 113 -3.30 29.35 -13.55
N ASP A 114 -4.39 29.23 -12.80
CA ASP A 114 -4.43 29.58 -11.38
C ASP A 114 -3.50 28.69 -10.55
N GLU A 115 -3.43 27.38 -10.84
CA GLU A 115 -2.44 26.47 -10.25
C GLU A 115 -1.00 26.89 -10.54
N GLN A 116 -0.69 27.24 -11.79
CA GLN A 116 0.65 27.68 -12.17
C GLN A 116 1.00 29.06 -11.57
N THR A 117 0.02 29.93 -11.38
CA THR A 117 0.18 31.23 -10.68
C THR A 117 0.50 31.03 -9.20
N GLU A 118 -0.20 30.13 -8.52
CA GLU A 118 0.11 29.75 -7.14
C GLU A 118 1.49 29.09 -7.02
N ARG A 119 1.89 28.25 -7.99
CA ARG A 119 3.25 27.67 -8.05
C ARG A 119 4.32 28.74 -8.28
N GLN A 120 4.09 29.73 -9.14
CA GLN A 120 4.98 30.88 -9.32
C GLN A 120 5.15 31.66 -8.00
N ARG A 121 4.06 31.87 -7.26
CA ARG A 121 4.09 32.51 -5.92
C ARG A 121 4.90 31.68 -4.92
N GLN A 122 4.73 30.36 -4.90
CA GLN A 122 5.49 29.43 -4.04
C GLN A 122 6.99 29.38 -4.39
N ALA A 123 7.34 29.44 -5.68
CA ALA A 123 8.72 29.55 -6.15
C ALA A 123 9.36 30.88 -5.70
N GLY A 124 8.62 31.99 -5.78
CA GLY A 124 9.04 33.28 -5.23
C GLY A 124 9.23 33.28 -3.69
N GLN A 125 8.55 32.36 -2.98
CA GLN A 125 8.76 32.08 -1.56
C GLN A 125 9.91 31.10 -1.28
N GLN A 126 10.68 30.70 -2.31
CA GLN A 126 11.79 29.75 -2.22
C GLN A 126 11.38 28.37 -1.66
N LEU A 127 10.12 27.96 -1.85
CA LEU A 127 9.67 26.63 -1.45
C LEU A 127 10.27 25.56 -2.37
N THR A 128 10.56 24.40 -1.78
CA THR A 128 11.11 23.22 -2.46
C THR A 128 10.12 22.07 -2.52
N VAL A 129 10.34 21.19 -3.49
CA VAL A 129 9.66 19.90 -3.68
C VAL A 129 10.70 18.80 -3.56
N PRO A 130 10.51 17.79 -2.69
CA PRO A 130 11.43 16.67 -2.55
C PRO A 130 11.22 15.66 -3.69
N SER A 131 12.32 15.21 -4.30
CA SER A 131 12.33 14.21 -5.37
C SER A 131 12.61 12.81 -4.82
N PHE A 132 11.80 11.85 -5.26
CA PHE A 132 11.92 10.44 -4.88
C PHE A 132 11.85 9.54 -6.10
N THR A 133 12.55 8.40 -6.07
CA THR A 133 12.26 7.25 -6.93
C THR A 133 11.86 6.09 -6.04
N GLY A 134 10.58 5.71 -6.12
CA GLY A 134 9.96 4.78 -5.17
C GLY A 134 10.05 5.31 -3.73
N ARG A 135 10.95 4.72 -2.93
CA ARG A 135 11.16 5.05 -1.52
C ARG A 135 12.44 5.83 -1.23
N GLU A 136 13.36 5.91 -2.19
CA GLU A 136 14.65 6.58 -2.05
C GLU A 136 14.55 8.06 -2.47
N PHE A 137 15.15 8.94 -1.67
CA PHE A 137 15.21 10.39 -1.87
C PHE A 137 16.44 10.76 -2.69
N PHE A 138 16.26 11.58 -3.73
CA PHE A 138 17.33 11.99 -4.65
C PHE A 138 17.72 13.46 -4.58
N GLY A 139 16.95 14.29 -3.85
CA GLY A 139 17.25 15.71 -3.65
C GLY A 139 15.99 16.55 -3.52
N GLU A 140 16.17 17.86 -3.48
CA GLU A 140 15.09 18.84 -3.55
C GLU A 140 15.28 19.74 -4.78
N ALA A 141 14.18 20.15 -5.39
CA ALA A 141 14.15 21.15 -6.44
C ALA A 141 13.26 22.33 -6.01
N PRO A 142 13.53 23.57 -6.47
CA PRO A 142 12.56 24.67 -6.34
C PRO A 142 11.21 24.29 -6.96
N VAL A 143 10.10 24.81 -6.43
CA VAL A 143 8.78 24.64 -7.05
C VAL A 143 8.83 25.12 -8.51
N ALA A 144 8.57 24.20 -9.44
CA ALA A 144 8.51 24.48 -10.85
C ALA A 144 7.10 24.93 -11.26
N PHE A 145 7.04 25.82 -12.25
CA PHE A 145 5.81 26.35 -12.83
C PHE A 145 6.00 26.62 -14.33
N LEU A 146 4.90 26.60 -15.09
CA LEU A 146 4.82 27.26 -16.39
C LEU A 146 4.50 28.74 -16.16
N ASP A 147 5.18 29.65 -16.86
CA ASP A 147 4.91 31.08 -16.71
C ASP A 147 3.44 31.40 -17.03
N PRO A 148 2.66 32.00 -16.11
CA PRO A 148 1.22 32.19 -16.30
C PRO A 148 0.86 33.10 -17.48
N ALA A 149 1.69 34.12 -17.78
CA ALA A 149 1.42 35.03 -18.90
C ALA A 149 1.63 34.33 -20.24
N LYS A 150 2.76 33.62 -20.39
CA LYS A 150 3.03 32.79 -21.56
C LYS A 150 2.01 31.66 -21.71
N LEU A 151 1.58 31.04 -20.62
CA LEU A 151 0.54 30.00 -20.64
C LEU A 151 -0.78 30.56 -21.18
N ARG A 152 -1.23 31.74 -20.72
CA ARG A 152 -2.41 32.42 -21.27
C ARG A 152 -2.26 32.78 -22.75
N GLU A 153 -1.08 33.21 -23.20
CA GLU A 153 -0.78 33.46 -24.62
C GLU A 153 -0.91 32.17 -25.45
N GLN A 154 -0.30 31.06 -25.01
CA GLN A 154 -0.38 29.77 -25.70
C GLN A 154 -1.83 29.23 -25.75
N ILE A 155 -2.62 29.42 -24.69
CA ILE A 155 -4.04 29.07 -24.66
C ILE A 155 -4.82 29.90 -25.71
N ALA A 156 -4.67 31.23 -25.69
CA ALA A 156 -5.36 32.13 -26.60
C ALA A 156 -4.98 31.93 -28.08
N THR A 157 -3.78 31.44 -28.35
CA THR A 157 -3.25 31.17 -29.71
C THR A 157 -3.32 29.70 -30.12
N LEU A 158 -3.99 28.85 -29.33
CA LEU A 158 -4.17 27.40 -29.54
C LEU A 158 -2.84 26.65 -29.79
N GLN A 159 -1.76 27.10 -29.16
CA GLN A 159 -0.43 26.51 -29.31
C GLN A 159 -0.26 25.26 -28.42
N PRO A 160 0.48 24.24 -28.86
CA PRO A 160 0.84 23.11 -28.02
C PRO A 160 1.63 23.57 -26.78
N ILE A 161 1.23 23.06 -25.61
CA ILE A 161 1.86 23.33 -24.31
C ILE A 161 2.47 22.03 -23.81
N ARG A 162 3.81 21.98 -23.78
CA ARG A 162 4.56 20.87 -23.17
C ARG A 162 4.51 20.98 -21.65
N ILE A 163 4.29 19.87 -20.94
CA ILE A 163 4.16 19.81 -19.48
C ILE A 163 5.40 19.12 -18.87
N PRO A 164 6.37 19.86 -18.32
CA PRO A 164 7.51 19.26 -17.63
C PRO A 164 7.04 18.63 -16.30
N PHE A 165 7.39 17.38 -16.02
CA PHE A 165 6.92 16.66 -14.82
C PHE A 165 7.10 17.43 -13.48
N PRO A 166 8.16 18.24 -13.25
CA PRO A 166 8.25 19.05 -12.04
C PRO A 166 7.08 20.01 -11.77
N VAL A 167 6.32 20.45 -12.80
CA VAL A 167 5.25 21.45 -12.64
C VAL A 167 3.95 20.89 -12.05
N VAL A 168 3.87 19.59 -11.77
CA VAL A 168 2.67 18.93 -11.21
C VAL A 168 2.84 18.43 -9.78
N PHE A 169 4.07 18.30 -9.27
CA PHE A 169 4.34 17.89 -7.89
C PHE A 169 4.22 19.06 -6.90
N GLY A 170 3.66 18.84 -5.70
CA GLY A 170 3.39 19.89 -4.71
C GLY A 170 4.47 20.03 -3.63
N PRO A 171 4.75 21.25 -3.11
CA PRO A 171 5.68 21.43 -1.99
C PRO A 171 5.11 20.84 -0.70
N SER A 172 5.99 20.41 0.21
CA SER A 172 5.57 19.74 1.46
C SER A 172 4.99 20.69 2.52
N ALA A 173 5.33 21.98 2.46
CA ALA A 173 5.03 22.98 3.49
C ALA A 173 3.55 23.15 3.93
N PRO A 174 2.52 22.95 3.08
CA PRO A 174 1.11 23.12 3.49
C PRO A 174 0.59 22.02 4.43
N VAL A 175 1.11 20.79 4.33
CA VAL A 175 0.64 19.64 5.11
C VAL A 175 1.32 19.59 6.48
N ARG A 176 0.60 19.12 7.50
CA ARG A 176 1.10 18.90 8.88
C ARG A 176 1.11 17.39 9.18
N PRO A 177 2.25 16.68 9.05
CA PRO A 177 2.27 15.22 9.11
C PRO A 177 1.79 14.66 10.45
N GLU A 178 2.04 15.37 11.56
CA GLU A 178 1.61 15.02 12.92
C GLU A 178 0.08 15.13 13.13
N ARG A 179 -0.62 15.80 12.20
CA ARG A 179 -2.06 16.05 12.22
C ARG A 179 -2.83 15.31 11.14
N SER A 180 -2.20 15.04 10.00
CA SER A 180 -2.86 14.61 8.75
C SER A 180 -2.30 13.32 8.14
N LEU A 181 -1.16 12.79 8.62
CA LEU A 181 -0.48 11.61 8.04
C LEU A 181 -0.19 10.51 9.06
N LEU A 182 0.37 10.84 10.22
CA LEU A 182 0.71 9.89 11.27
C LEU A 182 0.48 10.55 12.63
N ILE A 183 -0.62 10.16 13.27
CA ILE A 183 -1.17 10.85 14.44
C ILE A 183 -0.93 9.97 15.67
N THR A 184 0.03 10.36 16.50
CA THR A 184 0.50 9.59 17.68
C THR A 184 0.39 10.39 18.99
N ASP A 185 -0.15 11.62 18.95
CA ASP A 185 -0.24 12.52 20.11
C ASP A 185 -1.18 11.92 21.17
N PRO A 186 -0.76 11.83 22.46
CA PRO A 186 -1.59 11.29 23.53
C PRO A 186 -2.98 11.93 23.66
N ARG A 187 -3.14 13.21 23.32
CA ARG A 187 -4.46 13.90 23.34
C ARG A 187 -5.43 13.39 22.26
N VAL A 188 -4.95 12.56 21.34
CA VAL A 188 -5.75 11.85 20.33
C VAL A 188 -5.79 10.35 20.64
N VAL A 189 -4.63 9.71 20.81
CA VAL A 189 -4.54 8.25 21.01
C VAL A 189 -4.88 7.79 22.43
N GLU A 190 -5.16 8.73 23.34
CA GLU A 190 -5.75 8.55 24.67
C GLU A 190 -6.99 9.46 24.89
N ASP A 191 -7.64 9.92 23.81
CA ASP A 191 -8.89 10.69 23.90
C ASP A 191 -9.93 9.91 24.72
N PRO A 192 -10.43 10.44 25.86
CA PRO A 192 -11.22 9.66 26.81
C PRO A 192 -12.63 9.33 26.29
N THR A 193 -13.09 9.99 25.24
CA THR A 193 -14.38 9.72 24.59
C THR A 193 -14.27 8.57 23.58
N ARG A 194 -13.13 8.46 22.88
CA ARG A 194 -12.94 7.57 21.71
C ARG A 194 -12.03 6.38 21.95
N THR A 195 -11.19 6.43 22.99
CA THR A 195 -10.19 5.39 23.30
C THR A 195 -10.41 4.82 24.69
N PHE A 196 -9.74 3.72 25.00
CA PHE A 196 -9.73 3.10 26.32
C PHE A 196 -8.37 2.45 26.57
N ASP A 197 -7.86 2.56 27.80
CA ASP A 197 -6.65 1.88 28.24
C ASP A 197 -6.95 0.95 29.42
N VAL A 198 -6.93 -0.37 29.17
CA VAL A 198 -7.19 -1.41 30.17
C VAL A 198 -6.20 -1.40 31.34
N CYS A 199 -5.03 -0.77 31.18
CA CYS A 199 -4.00 -0.71 32.21
C CYS A 199 -4.26 0.37 33.26
N THR A 200 -4.87 1.48 32.87
CA THR A 200 -5.23 2.60 33.76
C THR A 200 -6.72 2.61 34.10
N GLY A 201 -7.55 1.93 33.31
CA GLY A 201 -9.01 2.01 33.36
C GLY A 201 -9.58 3.32 32.80
N ALA A 202 -8.75 4.16 32.17
CA ALA A 202 -9.17 5.47 31.65
C ALA A 202 -9.79 5.36 30.26
N GLY A 203 -10.75 6.27 30.00
CA GLY A 203 -11.45 6.41 28.72
C GLY A 203 -12.78 5.65 28.65
N ASN A 204 -13.22 5.36 27.43
CA ASN A 204 -14.51 4.78 27.11
C ASN A 204 -14.33 3.43 26.38
N PRO A 205 -14.66 2.28 27.01
CA PRO A 205 -14.58 0.96 26.37
C PRO A 205 -15.41 0.81 25.08
N ASN A 206 -16.40 1.69 24.86
CA ASN A 206 -17.21 1.73 23.63
C ASN A 206 -16.79 2.85 22.66
N GLY A 207 -15.64 3.48 22.89
CA GLY A 207 -15.14 4.58 22.07
C GLY A 207 -14.86 4.14 20.62
N ALA A 208 -15.03 5.08 19.68
CA ALA A 208 -14.94 4.85 18.23
C ALA A 208 -13.61 4.25 17.76
N TRP A 209 -12.52 4.50 18.51
CA TRP A 209 -11.15 4.11 18.18
C TRP A 209 -10.61 2.99 19.07
N THR A 210 -11.45 2.35 19.87
CA THR A 210 -11.05 1.16 20.65
C THR A 210 -10.89 -0.07 19.75
N PHE A 211 -9.99 -0.97 20.15
CA PHE A 211 -9.85 -2.29 19.49
C PHE A 211 -11.19 -3.04 19.46
N LYS A 212 -11.97 -2.98 20.55
CA LYS A 212 -13.32 -3.54 20.64
C LYS A 212 -14.21 -3.05 19.50
N THR A 213 -14.36 -1.74 19.32
CA THR A 213 -15.26 -1.16 18.32
C THR A 213 -14.84 -1.55 16.91
N LEU A 214 -13.54 -1.44 16.58
CA LEU A 214 -13.03 -1.79 15.25
C LEU A 214 -13.23 -3.28 14.92
N MET A 215 -12.95 -4.19 15.86
CA MET A 215 -13.17 -5.62 15.65
C MET A 215 -14.65 -6.01 15.63
N THR A 216 -15.50 -5.29 16.39
CA THR A 216 -16.97 -5.47 16.34
C THR A 216 -17.53 -5.07 14.97
N ASN A 217 -17.10 -3.92 14.44
CA ASN A 217 -17.51 -3.44 13.12
C ASN A 217 -16.96 -4.32 11.98
N MET A 218 -15.77 -4.92 12.16
CA MET A 218 -15.16 -5.85 11.20
C MET A 218 -15.83 -7.23 11.21
N ALA A 219 -16.19 -7.74 12.38
CA ALA A 219 -16.97 -8.97 12.52
C ALA A 219 -18.37 -8.80 11.91
N ASN A 220 -19.01 -7.64 12.16
CA ASN A 220 -20.36 -7.30 11.68
C ASN A 220 -21.34 -8.46 11.88
N GLN A 221 -21.57 -8.87 13.13
CA GLN A 221 -22.37 -10.05 13.50
C GLN A 221 -23.73 -10.15 12.78
N PRO A 222 -24.51 -9.07 12.54
CA PRO A 222 -25.75 -9.15 11.76
C PRO A 222 -25.58 -9.61 10.31
N VAL A 223 -24.37 -9.54 9.75
CA VAL A 223 -24.03 -9.98 8.39
C VAL A 223 -23.25 -11.30 8.39
N SER A 224 -22.31 -11.49 9.32
CA SER A 224 -21.45 -12.69 9.36
C SER A 224 -22.00 -13.85 10.19
N GLY A 225 -22.91 -13.58 11.12
CA GLY A 225 -23.37 -14.54 12.14
C GLY A 225 -22.38 -14.80 13.28
N ILE A 226 -21.17 -14.22 13.26
CA ILE A 226 -20.11 -14.49 14.24
C ILE A 226 -20.10 -13.42 15.33
N SER A 227 -20.12 -13.81 16.61
CA SER A 227 -19.99 -12.84 17.72
C SER A 227 -18.61 -12.16 17.67
N PRO A 228 -18.49 -10.85 17.98
CA PRO A 228 -17.20 -10.16 17.97
C PRO A 228 -16.15 -10.84 18.86
N SER A 229 -16.57 -11.42 19.98
CA SER A 229 -15.67 -12.15 20.89
C SER A 229 -15.17 -13.45 20.27
N THR A 230 -16.05 -14.24 19.65
CA THR A 230 -15.67 -15.43 18.87
C THR A 230 -14.74 -15.07 17.71
N PHE A 231 -15.03 -13.99 16.98
CA PHE A 231 -14.23 -13.50 15.87
C PHE A 231 -12.79 -13.16 16.29
N VAL A 232 -12.61 -12.43 17.39
CA VAL A 232 -11.28 -12.12 17.93
C VAL A 232 -10.58 -13.37 18.47
N LYS A 233 -11.28 -14.21 19.24
CA LYS A 233 -10.72 -15.44 19.83
C LYS A 233 -10.20 -16.40 18.77
N ASN A 234 -10.99 -16.65 17.72
CA ASN A 234 -10.60 -17.53 16.61
C ASN A 234 -9.40 -16.98 15.84
N TRP A 235 -9.35 -15.67 15.57
CA TRP A 235 -8.23 -15.02 14.90
C TRP A 235 -6.93 -15.18 15.69
N LEU A 236 -6.93 -14.84 16.98
CA LEU A 236 -5.77 -14.99 17.86
C LEU A 236 -5.37 -16.47 18.08
N THR A 237 -6.33 -17.40 18.02
CA THR A 237 -6.05 -18.84 18.14
C THR A 237 -5.39 -19.40 16.87
N ASN A 238 -5.85 -18.99 15.69
CA ASN A 238 -5.22 -19.33 14.40
C ASN A 238 -3.77 -18.82 14.36
N TRP A 239 -3.57 -17.55 14.71
CA TRP A 239 -2.23 -16.96 14.86
C TRP A 239 -1.33 -17.76 15.81
N SER A 240 -1.84 -18.12 16.99
CA SER A 240 -1.08 -18.88 17.98
C SER A 240 -0.72 -20.30 17.51
N ALA A 241 -1.56 -20.92 16.67
CA ALA A 241 -1.35 -22.28 16.14
C ALA A 241 -0.40 -22.34 14.93
N GLY A 242 -0.31 -21.27 14.13
CA GLY A 242 0.40 -21.30 12.85
C GLY A 242 -0.33 -22.13 11.78
N GLY A 243 0.37 -22.53 10.72
CA GLY A 243 -0.25 -23.27 9.62
C GLY A 243 0.67 -23.52 8.43
N VAL A 244 0.09 -23.65 7.23
CA VAL A 244 0.81 -23.76 5.96
C VAL A 244 0.18 -22.80 4.95
N ILE A 245 0.99 -21.96 4.32
CA ILE A 245 0.57 -21.00 3.30
C ILE A 245 1.54 -21.10 2.12
N ASN A 246 1.01 -21.30 0.91
CA ASN A 246 1.81 -21.50 -0.30
C ASN A 246 2.90 -22.57 -0.15
N THR A 247 2.55 -23.74 0.39
CA THR A 247 3.43 -24.85 0.77
C THR A 247 4.43 -24.57 1.90
N PHE A 248 4.69 -23.32 2.27
CA PHE A 248 5.60 -22.95 3.34
C PHE A 248 4.93 -23.05 4.73
N PRO A 249 5.62 -23.59 5.74
CA PRO A 249 5.11 -23.60 7.11
C PRO A 249 5.13 -22.19 7.70
N VAL A 250 4.03 -21.78 8.32
CA VAL A 250 3.96 -20.60 9.18
C VAL A 250 4.16 -21.04 10.64
N PRO A 251 5.24 -20.64 11.31
CA PRO A 251 5.54 -21.09 12.67
C PRO A 251 4.47 -20.67 13.68
N ALA A 252 4.12 -21.57 14.60
CA ALA A 252 3.20 -21.28 15.70
C ALA A 252 3.71 -20.13 16.61
N ARG A 253 2.79 -19.29 17.10
CA ARG A 253 3.06 -18.21 18.07
C ARG A 253 2.39 -18.46 19.43
N PRO A 254 2.81 -19.49 20.20
CA PRO A 254 2.22 -19.83 21.49
C PRO A 254 2.28 -18.70 22.54
N GLN A 255 3.16 -17.70 22.37
CA GLN A 255 3.16 -16.53 23.26
C GLN A 255 1.90 -15.66 23.16
N ILE A 256 1.14 -15.73 22.06
CA ILE A 256 -0.19 -15.12 21.97
C ILE A 256 -1.16 -15.80 22.97
N ASN A 257 -1.07 -17.12 23.13
CA ASN A 257 -1.87 -17.80 24.16
C ASN A 257 -1.44 -17.40 25.57
N SER A 258 -0.15 -17.48 25.90
CA SER A 258 0.33 -17.29 27.28
C SER A 258 0.36 -15.83 27.75
N GLN A 259 0.59 -14.86 26.85
CA GLN A 259 0.74 -13.44 27.22
C GLN A 259 -0.52 -12.60 26.95
N ILE A 260 -1.40 -13.03 26.05
CA ILE A 260 -2.62 -12.31 25.67
C ILE A 260 -3.88 -13.11 26.03
N LEU A 261 -4.18 -14.22 25.35
CA LEU A 261 -5.48 -14.88 25.48
C LEU A 261 -5.76 -15.45 26.88
N ALA A 262 -4.79 -16.13 27.51
CA ALA A 262 -4.97 -16.73 28.83
C ALA A 262 -5.09 -15.71 29.98
N LEU A 263 -4.71 -14.46 29.73
CA LEU A 263 -4.76 -13.36 30.69
C LEU A 263 -5.87 -12.34 30.39
N TRP A 264 -6.58 -12.50 29.26
CA TRP A 264 -7.72 -11.68 28.90
C TRP A 264 -8.94 -12.14 29.72
N PRO A 265 -9.55 -11.27 30.56
CA PRO A 265 -10.72 -11.64 31.34
C PRO A 265 -11.90 -12.04 30.43
N THR A 266 -12.67 -13.03 30.87
CA THR A 266 -13.92 -13.45 30.23
C THR A 266 -15.14 -12.87 30.92
N VAL A 267 -16.26 -12.79 30.20
CA VAL A 267 -17.57 -12.46 30.77
C VAL A 267 -18.09 -13.71 31.49
N ALA A 268 -18.31 -13.61 32.80
CA ALA A 268 -18.61 -14.76 33.65
C ALA A 268 -19.86 -15.56 33.24
N SER A 269 -20.85 -14.91 32.62
CA SER A 269 -22.10 -15.55 32.18
C SER A 269 -22.01 -16.29 30.83
N THR A 270 -21.00 -16.01 29.99
CA THR A 270 -20.88 -16.61 28.65
C THR A 270 -19.55 -17.34 28.42
N GLY A 271 -18.52 -17.07 29.21
CA GLY A 271 -17.15 -17.58 28.98
C GLY A 271 -16.45 -16.97 27.77
N GLU A 272 -17.08 -16.00 27.08
CA GLU A 272 -16.49 -15.25 25.97
C GLU A 272 -15.47 -14.22 26.49
N LEU A 273 -14.50 -13.82 25.65
CA LEU A 273 -13.56 -12.72 25.98
C LEU A 273 -14.34 -11.42 26.22
N ASP A 274 -14.07 -10.75 27.34
CA ASP A 274 -14.61 -9.43 27.65
C ASP A 274 -13.88 -8.37 26.82
N LEU A 275 -14.41 -8.05 25.65
CA LEU A 275 -13.77 -7.09 24.74
C LEU A 275 -13.63 -5.68 25.34
N ASN A 276 -14.36 -5.33 26.41
CA ASN A 276 -14.15 -4.06 27.13
C ASN A 276 -12.78 -4.01 27.81
N LYS A 277 -12.13 -5.16 28.02
CA LYS A 277 -10.81 -5.29 28.66
C LYS A 277 -9.73 -5.72 27.66
N SER A 278 -9.85 -5.26 26.41
CA SER A 278 -8.93 -5.65 25.33
C SER A 278 -7.48 -5.22 25.62
N PRO A 279 -6.49 -6.14 25.53
CA PRO A 279 -5.06 -5.89 25.78
C PRO A 279 -4.34 -5.15 24.64
N PHE A 280 -5.03 -4.19 24.01
CA PHE A 280 -4.60 -3.48 22.80
C PHE A 280 -4.81 -1.97 22.96
N ARG A 281 -3.74 -1.23 23.23
CA ARG A 281 -3.73 0.23 23.38
C ARG A 281 -3.55 0.89 22.01
N LEU A 282 -4.35 1.90 21.66
CA LEU A 282 -4.12 2.67 20.43
C LEU A 282 -2.80 3.45 20.51
N ILE A 283 -1.96 3.35 19.48
CA ILE A 283 -0.67 4.05 19.41
C ILE A 283 -0.52 4.98 18.22
N ALA A 284 -1.24 4.74 17.12
CA ALA A 284 -1.29 5.65 15.99
C ALA A 284 -2.57 5.52 15.16
N ILE A 285 -3.01 6.64 14.59
CA ILE A 285 -3.93 6.68 13.44
C ILE A 285 -3.12 7.16 12.23
N VAL A 286 -3.20 6.45 11.10
CA VAL A 286 -2.35 6.69 9.93
C VAL A 286 -3.20 6.91 8.68
N ASN A 287 -2.86 7.95 7.92
CA ASN A 287 -3.47 8.26 6.63
C ASN A 287 -2.49 7.95 5.48
N ARG A 288 -2.85 7.02 4.60
CA ARG A 288 -2.04 6.49 3.51
C ARG A 288 -2.72 6.67 2.15
N MET A 289 -3.14 7.90 1.84
CA MET A 289 -3.61 8.25 0.49
C MET A 289 -2.50 8.15 -0.57
N ASP A 290 -1.22 8.07 -0.17
CA ASP A 290 -0.11 7.75 -1.07
C ASP A 290 -0.20 6.35 -1.68
N LEU A 291 -0.97 5.45 -1.05
CA LEU A 291 -1.28 4.10 -1.56
C LEU A 291 -2.50 4.03 -2.48
N ARG A 292 -3.11 5.17 -2.88
CA ARG A 292 -4.23 5.17 -3.84
C ARG A 292 -3.82 4.51 -5.16
N SER A 293 -4.70 3.74 -5.80
CA SER A 293 -4.49 3.33 -7.21
C SER A 293 -4.34 4.54 -8.13
N ASN A 294 -3.81 4.34 -9.34
CA ASN A 294 -3.73 5.39 -10.34
C ASN A 294 -5.16 5.73 -10.84
N GLY A 295 -5.57 6.98 -10.65
CA GLY A 295 -6.91 7.46 -11.01
C GLY A 295 -7.09 7.59 -12.52
N GLY A 296 -6.03 7.90 -13.25
CA GLY A 296 -6.00 8.04 -14.70
C GLY A 296 -6.28 6.71 -15.40
N TYR A 297 -5.54 5.65 -15.10
CA TYR A 297 -5.64 4.38 -15.83
C TYR A 297 -6.68 3.39 -15.27
N GLY A 298 -7.86 3.90 -14.91
CA GLY A 298 -9.03 3.08 -14.55
C GLY A 298 -9.26 2.84 -13.06
N GLY A 299 -8.32 3.21 -12.20
CA GLY A 299 -8.42 3.05 -10.75
C GLY A 299 -9.09 4.25 -10.07
N GLY A 300 -8.41 4.81 -9.07
CA GLY A 300 -8.86 6.01 -8.37
C GLY A 300 -9.66 5.72 -7.10
N ASP A 301 -9.26 4.70 -6.34
CA ASP A 301 -9.59 4.62 -4.91
C ASP A 301 -8.84 5.72 -4.10
N ALA A 302 -9.01 5.73 -2.78
CA ALA A 302 -8.42 6.74 -1.89
C ALA A 302 -7.28 6.23 -1.00
N GLY A 303 -6.65 5.10 -1.34
CA GLY A 303 -5.61 4.47 -0.53
C GLY A 303 -6.15 3.97 0.81
N GLU A 304 -5.31 4.01 1.84
CA GLU A 304 -5.62 3.35 3.13
C GLU A 304 -5.72 4.30 4.32
N GLY A 305 -6.56 3.95 5.28
CA GLY A 305 -6.62 4.53 6.62
C GLY A 305 -6.37 3.42 7.65
N ARG A 306 -5.54 3.68 8.66
CA ARG A 306 -5.05 2.62 9.55
C ARG A 306 -5.09 2.99 11.02
N PHE A 307 -5.27 1.95 11.84
CA PHE A 307 -5.17 2.00 13.30
C PHE A 307 -4.09 1.03 13.75
N ILE A 308 -3.07 1.54 14.46
CA ILE A 308 -2.00 0.72 15.04
C ILE A 308 -2.27 0.59 16.54
N PHE A 309 -2.41 -0.65 17.01
CA PHE A 309 -2.54 -0.99 18.41
C PHE A 309 -1.28 -1.66 18.94
N GLY A 310 -0.77 -1.21 20.08
CA GLY A 310 0.30 -1.85 20.83
C GLY A 310 -0.25 -2.83 21.87
N MET A 311 0.38 -3.98 22.00
CA MET A 311 0.00 -5.01 22.96
C MET A 311 0.42 -4.66 24.39
N VAL A 312 -0.46 -4.95 25.35
CA VAL A 312 -0.20 -4.81 26.79
C VAL A 312 -0.62 -6.08 27.53
N ARG A 313 0.25 -6.60 28.39
CA ARG A 313 -0.10 -7.69 29.31
C ARG A 313 -0.49 -7.10 30.66
N ARG A 314 -1.71 -7.38 31.12
CA ARG A 314 -2.09 -7.08 32.51
C ARG A 314 -1.49 -8.14 33.43
N ASN A 315 -0.70 -7.70 34.40
CA ASN A 315 -0.02 -8.55 35.37
C ASN A 315 -0.96 -8.85 36.56
N ALA A 316 -0.69 -9.94 37.30
CA ALA A 316 -1.52 -10.36 38.44
C ALA A 316 -1.61 -9.31 39.56
N ASN A 317 -0.58 -8.47 39.72
CA ASN A 317 -0.56 -7.35 40.66
C ASN A 317 -1.34 -6.09 40.18
N GLY A 318 -2.09 -6.19 39.08
CA GLY A 318 -2.87 -5.09 38.51
C GLY A 318 -2.10 -4.12 37.61
N THR A 319 -0.76 -4.17 37.60
CA THR A 319 0.06 -3.37 36.68
C THR A 319 0.00 -3.89 35.24
N CYS A 320 0.58 -3.18 34.28
CA CYS A 320 0.77 -3.66 32.92
C CYS A 320 2.23 -3.71 32.49
N THR A 321 2.55 -4.69 31.64
CA THR A 321 3.77 -4.75 30.84
C THR A 321 3.43 -4.41 29.40
N THR A 322 4.07 -3.39 28.82
CA THR A 322 4.03 -3.14 27.36
C THR A 322 4.83 -4.25 26.67
N LEU A 323 4.22 -4.94 25.69
CA LEU A 323 4.87 -6.02 24.95
C LEU A 323 5.40 -5.50 23.61
N PRO A 324 6.49 -6.06 23.05
CA PRO A 324 7.03 -5.64 21.76
C PRO A 324 6.20 -6.22 20.59
N GLY A 325 4.93 -5.85 20.50
CA GLY A 325 4.02 -6.38 19.50
C GLY A 325 2.88 -5.45 19.13
N LEU A 326 2.56 -5.43 17.83
CA LEU A 326 1.55 -4.58 17.23
C LEU A 326 0.47 -5.40 16.53
N VAL A 327 -0.73 -4.83 16.50
CA VAL A 327 -1.81 -5.19 15.59
C VAL A 327 -2.14 -3.95 14.76
N ILE A 328 -2.07 -4.08 13.44
CA ILE A 328 -2.36 -2.99 12.50
C ILE A 328 -3.63 -3.36 11.75
N ALA A 329 -4.68 -2.54 11.85
CA ALA A 329 -5.89 -2.69 11.05
C ALA A 329 -5.87 -1.68 9.90
N GLU A 330 -5.85 -2.17 8.65
CA GLU A 330 -5.63 -1.38 7.44
C GLU A 330 -6.86 -1.41 6.55
N TYR A 331 -7.55 -0.28 6.43
CA TYR A 331 -8.84 -0.15 5.74
C TYR A 331 -8.68 0.63 4.44
N ALA A 332 -9.38 0.23 3.37
CA ALA A 332 -9.54 1.09 2.21
C ALA A 332 -10.35 2.33 2.59
N GLN A 333 -9.88 3.52 2.21
CA GLN A 333 -10.68 4.73 2.40
C GLN A 333 -11.80 4.78 1.35
N GLN A 334 -13.02 5.08 1.79
CA GLN A 334 -14.22 4.96 0.96
C GLN A 334 -14.51 6.22 0.15
N ALA A 335 -13.64 6.47 -0.83
CA ALA A 335 -13.88 7.42 -1.91
C ALA A 335 -13.35 6.84 -3.24
N ARG A 336 -14.01 7.20 -4.35
CA ARG A 336 -13.64 6.77 -5.71
C ARG A 336 -13.83 7.89 -6.71
N GLY A 337 -12.97 7.98 -7.71
CA GLY A 337 -12.96 9.06 -8.71
C GLY A 337 -12.35 10.34 -8.17
N CYS A 338 -11.75 11.15 -9.04
CA CYS A 338 -10.90 12.27 -8.64
C CYS A 338 -11.58 13.25 -7.66
N PRO A 339 -12.83 13.73 -7.87
CA PRO A 339 -13.44 14.71 -6.99
C PRO A 339 -13.68 14.19 -5.57
N ALA A 340 -14.06 12.92 -5.41
CA ALA A 340 -14.27 12.31 -4.09
C ALA A 340 -12.95 12.07 -3.36
N VAL A 341 -11.93 11.55 -4.06
CA VAL A 341 -10.58 11.33 -3.51
C VAL A 341 -9.96 12.67 -3.09
N ARG A 342 -10.02 13.69 -3.94
CA ARG A 342 -9.52 15.04 -3.62
C ARG A 342 -10.29 15.73 -2.49
N SER A 343 -11.61 15.56 -2.43
CA SER A 343 -12.43 16.04 -1.30
C SER A 343 -11.99 15.40 0.03
N LEU A 344 -11.73 14.09 0.04
CA LEU A 344 -11.18 13.40 1.20
C LEU A 344 -9.76 13.88 1.55
N ALA A 345 -8.88 14.07 0.55
CA ALA A 345 -7.54 14.61 0.75
C ALA A 345 -7.55 15.99 1.40
N ARG A 346 -8.46 16.88 0.95
CA ARG A 346 -8.67 18.22 1.52
C ARG A 346 -9.20 18.15 2.96
N ARG A 347 -10.10 17.23 3.30
CA ARG A 347 -10.55 17.02 4.68
C ARG A 347 -9.43 16.52 5.60
N TRP A 348 -8.57 15.62 5.13
CA TRP A 348 -7.34 15.25 5.86
C TRP A 348 -6.39 16.43 6.04
N GLY A 349 -6.22 17.27 5.02
CA GLY A 349 -5.42 18.50 5.09
C GLY A 349 -5.96 19.54 6.07
N ALA A 350 -7.27 19.68 6.16
CA ALA A 350 -7.94 20.62 7.08
C ALA A 350 -7.68 20.31 8.55
N LEU A 351 -7.34 19.06 8.92
CA LEU A 351 -6.85 18.74 10.27
C LEU A 351 -5.56 19.52 10.61
N GLY A 352 -4.78 19.91 9.61
CA GLY A 352 -3.53 20.67 9.75
C GLY A 352 -3.70 22.05 10.40
N SER A 353 -4.82 22.74 10.14
CA SER A 353 -5.13 24.06 10.71
C SER A 353 -5.81 24.01 12.08
N MET A 354 -6.27 22.82 12.52
CA MET A 354 -6.91 22.64 13.82
C MET A 354 -5.88 22.42 14.93
N SER A 355 -6.25 22.77 16.18
CA SER A 355 -5.42 22.48 17.35
C SER A 355 -5.42 20.98 17.65
N LEU A 356 -4.24 20.35 17.57
CA LEU A 356 -4.06 18.90 17.73
C LEU A 356 -4.56 18.43 19.10
N GLY A 357 -5.42 17.39 19.10
CA GLY A 357 -6.02 16.85 20.31
C GLY A 357 -7.14 17.70 20.93
N SER A 358 -7.55 18.80 20.30
CA SER A 358 -8.75 19.54 20.72
C SER A 358 -10.04 18.76 20.42
N PRO A 359 -11.16 19.02 21.12
CA PRO A 359 -12.44 18.38 20.81
C PRO A 359 -12.88 18.55 19.35
N ALA A 360 -12.59 19.69 18.74
CA ALA A 360 -12.86 19.95 17.31
C ALA A 360 -12.01 19.06 16.40
N TYR A 361 -10.69 19.00 16.65
CA TYR A 361 -9.77 18.12 15.91
C TYR A 361 -10.16 16.65 16.04
N ASN A 362 -10.38 16.15 17.27
CA ASN A 362 -10.72 14.74 17.49
C ASN A 362 -12.08 14.38 16.87
N SER A 363 -13.04 15.32 16.81
CA SER A 363 -14.33 15.10 16.15
C SER A 363 -14.21 15.09 14.62
N ALA A 364 -13.40 15.99 14.04
CA ALA A 364 -13.13 16.00 12.60
C ALA A 364 -12.35 14.76 12.14
N LEU A 365 -11.35 14.33 12.92
CA LEU A 365 -10.63 13.07 12.69
C LEU A 365 -11.56 11.87 12.81
N GLN A 366 -12.48 11.85 13.79
CA GLN A 366 -13.42 10.75 13.92
C GLN A 366 -14.35 10.67 12.69
N ALA A 367 -14.88 11.79 12.22
CA ALA A 367 -15.71 11.84 11.01
C ALA A 367 -14.97 11.37 9.73
N LEU A 368 -13.64 11.47 9.70
CA LEU A 368 -12.81 10.86 8.66
C LEU A 368 -12.68 9.33 8.86
N THR A 369 -12.39 8.89 10.07
CA THR A 369 -12.17 7.46 10.35
C THR A 369 -13.43 6.63 10.26
N ASP A 370 -14.57 7.15 10.72
CA ASP A 370 -15.86 6.45 10.72
C ASP A 370 -16.29 6.10 9.28
N GLY A 371 -15.87 6.88 8.29
CA GLY A 371 -16.06 6.59 6.86
C GLY A 371 -15.38 5.33 6.35
N PHE A 372 -14.49 4.69 7.13
CA PHE A 372 -13.90 3.38 6.80
C PHE A 372 -13.90 2.36 7.96
N THR A 373 -14.01 2.79 9.23
CA THR A 373 -14.07 1.86 10.39
C THR A 373 -15.48 1.39 10.73
N ALA A 374 -16.54 2.05 10.25
CA ALA A 374 -17.92 1.70 10.56
C ALA A 374 -18.34 0.34 9.97
N ALA A 375 -19.26 -0.35 10.64
CA ALA A 375 -19.95 -1.50 10.07
C ALA A 375 -20.72 -1.06 8.82
N ASN A 376 -20.64 -1.84 7.74
CA ASN A 376 -21.19 -1.52 6.42
C ASN A 376 -20.50 -0.38 5.65
N ALA A 377 -19.33 0.12 6.09
CA ALA A 377 -18.60 1.16 5.35
C ALA A 377 -18.25 0.77 3.90
N ALA A 378 -18.07 -0.53 3.61
CA ALA A 378 -17.85 -1.03 2.24
C ALA A 378 -18.83 -2.16 1.90
N PRO A 379 -20.08 -1.87 1.46
CA PRO A 379 -21.14 -2.87 1.28
C PRO A 379 -20.83 -4.02 0.31
N SER A 380 -19.89 -3.84 -0.62
CA SER A 380 -19.44 -4.86 -1.59
C SER A 380 -18.31 -5.75 -1.08
N LYS A 381 -17.69 -5.44 0.06
CA LYS A 381 -16.58 -6.19 0.65
C LYS A 381 -17.06 -7.27 1.63
N PRO A 382 -16.24 -8.29 1.93
CA PRO A 382 -16.48 -9.27 2.99
C PRO A 382 -16.90 -8.63 4.33
N ASN A 383 -17.89 -9.22 5.00
CA ASN A 383 -18.58 -8.67 6.19
C ASN A 383 -19.08 -7.21 6.04
N ARG A 384 -19.12 -6.67 4.81
CA ARG A 384 -19.33 -5.25 4.49
C ARG A 384 -18.32 -4.29 5.16
N SER A 385 -17.15 -4.80 5.54
CA SER A 385 -16.10 -4.03 6.20
C SER A 385 -15.13 -3.46 5.17
N ALA A 386 -14.67 -2.23 5.37
CA ALA A 386 -13.66 -1.63 4.50
C ALA A 386 -12.25 -2.21 4.69
N ILE A 387 -12.03 -3.09 5.68
CA ILE A 387 -10.72 -3.70 5.98
C ILE A 387 -10.10 -4.35 4.73
N ASN A 388 -8.87 -3.97 4.39
CA ASN A 388 -8.05 -4.65 3.39
C ASN A 388 -7.31 -5.81 4.04
N GLN A 389 -6.54 -5.51 5.09
CA GLN A 389 -5.80 -6.48 5.90
C GLN A 389 -5.72 -6.07 7.36
N VAL A 390 -5.56 -7.07 8.23
CA VAL A 390 -5.02 -6.91 9.59
C VAL A 390 -3.63 -7.52 9.59
N ARG A 391 -2.64 -6.86 10.18
CA ARG A 391 -1.26 -7.37 10.27
C ARG A 391 -0.82 -7.52 11.73
N SER A 392 -0.16 -8.64 12.03
CA SER A 392 0.71 -8.76 13.20
C SER A 392 2.07 -8.15 12.88
N ASN A 393 2.75 -7.56 13.87
CA ASN A 393 4.14 -7.13 13.74
C ASN A 393 4.77 -7.20 15.13
N GLU A 394 5.46 -8.30 15.45
CA GLU A 394 5.82 -8.58 16.84
C GLU A 394 7.07 -9.43 17.10
N PHE A 395 7.60 -9.24 18.31
CA PHE A 395 8.78 -9.84 18.90
C PHE A 395 8.44 -10.58 20.23
N LEU A 396 7.22 -11.10 20.37
CA LEU A 396 6.78 -11.83 21.59
C LEU A 396 7.60 -13.10 21.83
N GLN A 397 8.11 -13.69 20.75
CA GLN A 397 9.16 -14.72 20.75
C GLN A 397 10.12 -14.45 19.58
N ASN A 398 11.32 -15.04 19.61
CA ASN A 398 12.28 -14.93 18.52
C ASN A 398 12.04 -15.98 17.41
N PRO A 399 12.32 -15.66 16.12
CA PRO A 399 12.60 -14.31 15.61
C PRO A 399 11.33 -13.45 15.56
N TRP A 400 11.48 -12.16 15.23
CA TRP A 400 10.36 -11.30 14.83
C TRP A 400 9.55 -11.95 13.71
N MET A 401 8.22 -11.78 13.77
CA MET A 401 7.35 -12.12 12.67
C MET A 401 6.33 -11.01 12.35
N LEU A 402 5.98 -10.96 11.08
CA LEU A 402 4.84 -10.23 10.53
C LEU A 402 4.02 -11.21 9.69
N GLU A 403 2.75 -11.34 10.01
CA GLU A 403 1.78 -12.13 9.26
C GLU A 403 0.63 -11.22 8.84
N GLU A 404 0.02 -11.55 7.70
CA GLU A 404 -1.11 -10.81 7.16
C GLU A 404 -2.38 -11.66 7.26
N PHE A 405 -3.47 -11.04 7.70
CA PHE A 405 -4.78 -11.65 7.83
C PHE A 405 -5.80 -10.85 7.00
N ARG A 406 -6.66 -11.52 6.25
CA ARG A 406 -7.74 -10.89 5.49
C ARG A 406 -9.06 -11.60 5.75
N LEU A 407 -10.17 -10.90 5.47
CA LEU A 407 -11.47 -11.56 5.35
C LEU A 407 -11.52 -12.28 3.99
N PRO A 408 -11.82 -13.59 3.94
CA PRO A 408 -12.03 -14.31 2.68
C PRO A 408 -13.18 -13.70 1.86
N ARG A 409 -13.23 -13.98 0.55
CA ARG A 409 -14.27 -13.43 -0.35
C ARG A 409 -15.71 -13.70 0.11
N GLY A 410 -15.95 -14.80 0.83
CA GLY A 410 -17.25 -15.16 1.40
C GLY A 410 -17.60 -14.48 2.74
N GLY A 411 -16.73 -13.65 3.31
CA GLY A 411 -16.89 -13.12 4.67
C GLY A 411 -16.53 -14.15 5.76
N GLY A 412 -17.13 -13.96 6.93
CA GLY A 412 -16.89 -14.78 8.11
C GLY A 412 -15.67 -14.31 8.90
N GLN A 413 -14.68 -15.19 9.03
CA GLN A 413 -13.55 -15.09 9.94
C GLN A 413 -12.28 -14.49 9.28
N LEU A 414 -11.46 -13.75 10.01
CA LEU A 414 -10.10 -13.41 9.56
C LEU A 414 -9.26 -14.68 9.37
N ALA A 415 -8.72 -14.86 8.18
CA ALA A 415 -7.80 -15.95 7.83
C ALA A 415 -6.42 -15.37 7.49
N MET A 416 -5.37 -16.07 7.92
CA MET A 416 -3.99 -15.74 7.54
C MET A 416 -3.77 -15.96 6.03
N THR A 417 -2.96 -15.12 5.40
CA THR A 417 -2.72 -15.12 3.95
C THR A 417 -1.26 -14.78 3.62
N LEU A 418 -0.94 -14.63 2.34
CA LEU A 418 0.36 -14.18 1.84
C LEU A 418 0.72 -12.78 2.37
N ALA A 419 1.97 -12.60 2.76
CA ALA A 419 2.55 -11.29 3.00
C ALA A 419 2.91 -10.63 1.66
N LYS A 420 2.35 -9.43 1.43
CA LYS A 420 2.52 -8.72 0.15
C LYS A 420 3.99 -8.43 -0.18
N LEU A 421 4.35 -8.62 -1.45
CA LEU A 421 5.70 -8.52 -2.04
C LEU A 421 6.82 -9.28 -1.34
N THR A 422 6.55 -10.23 -0.45
CA THR A 422 7.61 -10.89 0.33
C THR A 422 7.79 -12.34 -0.10
N PRO A 423 8.91 -12.71 -0.75
CA PRO A 423 9.23 -14.11 -1.01
C PRO A 423 9.61 -14.83 0.28
N HIS A 424 9.57 -16.16 0.27
CA HIS A 424 9.99 -16.96 1.42
C HIS A 424 11.50 -16.89 1.64
N HIS A 425 11.91 -16.59 2.88
CA HIS A 425 13.30 -16.33 3.29
C HIS A 425 14.35 -17.36 2.81
N SER A 426 13.97 -18.61 2.57
CA SER A 426 14.85 -19.64 1.98
C SER A 426 15.32 -19.35 0.54
N LEU A 427 14.71 -18.37 -0.13
CA LEU A 427 15.07 -17.94 -1.48
C LEU A 427 16.17 -16.87 -1.50
N ASN A 428 16.57 -16.34 -0.34
CA ASN A 428 17.61 -15.32 -0.27
C ASN A 428 18.96 -15.91 -0.75
N ASN A 429 19.72 -15.15 -1.54
CA ASN A 429 20.95 -15.57 -2.22
C ASN A 429 20.80 -16.72 -3.24
N THR A 430 19.59 -17.08 -3.67
CA THR A 430 19.38 -18.15 -4.68
C THR A 430 19.39 -17.63 -6.12
N ALA A 431 19.82 -18.49 -7.06
CA ALA A 431 19.71 -18.22 -8.50
C ALA A 431 18.24 -18.09 -8.97
N LEU A 432 17.29 -18.77 -8.32
CA LEU A 432 15.86 -18.63 -8.61
C LEU A 432 15.39 -17.19 -8.39
N LEU A 433 15.76 -16.59 -7.25
CA LEU A 433 15.46 -15.21 -6.94
C LEU A 433 16.17 -14.24 -7.90
N GLY A 434 17.44 -14.52 -8.25
CA GLY A 434 18.19 -13.70 -9.21
C GLY A 434 17.54 -13.67 -10.60
N ASN A 435 17.10 -14.83 -11.08
CA ASN A 435 16.36 -14.97 -12.34
C ASN A 435 15.03 -14.20 -12.29
N TYR A 436 14.26 -14.33 -11.20
CA TYR A 436 13.01 -13.58 -11.03
C TYR A 436 13.25 -12.06 -11.06
N ILE A 437 14.23 -11.57 -10.29
CA ILE A 437 14.49 -10.12 -10.19
C ILE A 437 14.94 -9.56 -11.54
N ASN A 438 15.84 -10.26 -12.25
CA ASN A 438 16.29 -9.82 -13.56
C ASN A 438 15.18 -9.89 -14.63
N ALA A 439 14.32 -10.92 -14.60
CA ALA A 439 13.17 -11.02 -15.50
C ALA A 439 12.12 -9.91 -15.27
N ASN A 440 12.00 -9.42 -14.04
CA ASN A 440 11.05 -8.38 -13.64
C ASN A 440 11.72 -7.00 -13.44
N ALA A 441 12.94 -6.79 -13.95
CA ALA A 441 13.75 -5.61 -13.64
C ALA A 441 13.02 -4.28 -13.89
N ALA A 442 12.35 -4.14 -15.04
CA ALA A 442 11.57 -2.95 -15.37
C ALA A 442 10.38 -2.74 -14.41
N ALA A 443 9.64 -3.80 -14.07
CA ALA A 443 8.52 -3.74 -13.15
C ALA A 443 8.95 -3.48 -11.70
N ILE A 444 10.14 -3.93 -11.29
CA ILE A 444 10.70 -3.63 -9.96
C ILE A 444 11.13 -2.17 -9.86
N VAL A 445 11.78 -1.62 -10.89
CA VAL A 445 12.14 -0.19 -10.94
C VAL A 445 10.91 0.71 -10.98
N ALA A 446 9.88 0.32 -11.75
CA ALA A 446 8.61 1.04 -11.83
C ALA A 446 7.74 0.87 -10.56
N GLY A 447 8.02 -0.11 -9.71
CA GLY A 447 7.19 -0.44 -8.55
C GLY A 447 5.83 -1.04 -8.93
N THR A 448 5.79 -1.95 -9.91
CA THR A 448 4.55 -2.51 -10.51
C THR A 448 4.49 -4.05 -10.51
N TYR A 449 5.49 -4.71 -9.92
CA TYR A 449 5.60 -6.16 -9.78
C TYR A 449 4.77 -6.73 -8.62
N ASP A 450 4.51 -8.05 -8.62
CA ASP A 450 4.07 -8.81 -7.45
C ASP A 450 4.88 -10.11 -7.32
N ILE A 451 4.97 -10.66 -6.11
CA ILE A 451 5.64 -11.95 -5.88
C ILE A 451 4.61 -13.07 -6.11
N PRO A 452 4.79 -13.90 -7.15
CA PRO A 452 3.82 -14.94 -7.48
C PRO A 452 3.78 -16.04 -6.42
N LEU A 453 2.71 -16.85 -6.46
CA LEU A 453 2.67 -18.11 -5.71
C LEU A 453 3.84 -19.01 -6.08
N SER A 454 4.20 -19.10 -7.36
CA SER A 454 5.35 -19.88 -7.81
C SER A 454 6.07 -19.22 -8.99
N TYR A 455 7.38 -19.44 -9.09
CA TYR A 455 8.21 -19.02 -10.21
C TYR A 455 9.05 -20.22 -10.67
N LEU A 456 9.08 -20.48 -11.98
CA LEU A 456 9.72 -21.66 -12.60
C LEU A 456 9.35 -22.99 -11.91
N GLY A 457 8.08 -23.13 -11.50
CA GLY A 457 7.55 -24.33 -10.83
C GLY A 457 7.92 -24.47 -9.33
N GLN A 458 8.65 -23.51 -8.76
CA GLN A 458 9.03 -23.49 -7.35
C GLN A 458 8.17 -22.49 -6.56
N PRO A 459 7.66 -22.82 -5.36
CA PRO A 459 6.93 -21.89 -4.51
C PRO A 459 7.75 -20.65 -4.16
N MET A 460 7.11 -19.47 -4.12
CA MET A 460 7.81 -18.18 -3.97
C MET A 460 7.27 -17.28 -2.85
N ALA A 461 6.02 -16.81 -2.91
CA ALA A 461 5.44 -15.93 -1.87
C ALA A 461 5.33 -16.60 -0.49
N THR A 462 5.60 -15.87 0.60
CA THR A 462 5.44 -16.37 1.99
C THR A 462 4.13 -15.95 2.63
N GLY A 463 3.62 -16.75 3.57
CA GLY A 463 2.56 -16.34 4.52
C GLY A 463 3.08 -15.82 5.87
N SER A 464 4.38 -15.98 6.14
CA SER A 464 5.03 -15.50 7.37
C SER A 464 6.34 -14.83 7.02
N VAL A 465 6.45 -13.55 7.36
CA VAL A 465 7.66 -12.76 7.22
C VAL A 465 8.48 -12.94 8.48
N ARG A 466 9.78 -13.23 8.34
CA ARG A 466 10.67 -13.51 9.46
C ARG A 466 11.97 -12.73 9.28
N ASN A 467 12.40 -12.02 10.33
CA ASN A 467 13.70 -11.36 10.33
C ASN A 467 14.55 -11.94 11.47
N ILE A 468 15.52 -12.76 11.09
CA ILE A 468 16.42 -13.48 12.01
C ILE A 468 17.58 -12.55 12.36
N SER A 469 18.16 -12.67 13.57
CA SER A 469 19.38 -11.94 13.93
C SER A 469 20.64 -12.68 13.42
N PRO A 470 21.64 -12.00 12.82
CA PRO A 470 21.63 -10.58 12.44
C PRO A 470 20.63 -10.32 11.30
N GLN A 471 19.94 -9.18 11.36
CA GLN A 471 18.94 -8.80 10.35
C GLN A 471 19.52 -8.94 8.94
N GLN A 472 18.66 -9.24 7.97
CA GLN A 472 19.10 -9.43 6.59
C GLN A 472 18.64 -8.32 5.64
N ALA A 473 19.29 -8.29 4.49
CA ALA A 473 18.78 -7.70 3.27
C ALA A 473 18.57 -8.83 2.26
N TRP A 474 17.64 -8.66 1.33
CA TRP A 474 17.58 -9.55 0.17
C TRP A 474 18.79 -9.31 -0.72
N ASN A 475 19.33 -10.40 -1.25
CA ASN A 475 20.41 -10.42 -2.20
C ASN A 475 20.26 -11.63 -3.14
N ALA A 476 20.79 -11.53 -4.36
CA ALA A 476 20.70 -12.62 -5.33
C ALA A 476 21.86 -12.57 -6.34
N PRO A 477 22.42 -13.74 -6.75
CA PRO A 477 23.45 -13.79 -7.77
C PRO A 477 23.01 -13.16 -9.08
N GLY A 478 23.90 -12.40 -9.71
CA GLY A 478 23.66 -11.81 -11.04
C GLY A 478 22.71 -10.59 -11.06
N VAL A 479 22.34 -10.02 -9.92
CA VAL A 479 21.50 -8.81 -9.84
C VAL A 479 22.33 -7.58 -9.49
N GLY A 480 22.18 -6.49 -10.25
CA GLY A 480 22.84 -5.21 -9.98
C GLY A 480 22.34 -4.53 -8.70
N ASN A 481 23.22 -3.83 -7.97
CA ASN A 481 22.93 -3.37 -6.61
C ASN A 481 21.69 -2.48 -6.47
N ASN A 482 21.43 -1.59 -7.43
CA ASN A 482 20.26 -0.70 -7.37
C ASN A 482 18.96 -1.50 -7.45
N LEU A 483 18.80 -2.34 -8.47
CA LEU A 483 17.64 -3.23 -8.63
C LEU A 483 17.45 -4.15 -7.41
N ARG A 484 18.56 -4.66 -6.86
CA ARG A 484 18.61 -5.49 -5.66
C ARG A 484 18.13 -4.75 -4.41
N ASN A 485 18.56 -3.51 -4.18
CA ASN A 485 18.08 -2.65 -3.09
C ASN A 485 16.60 -2.26 -3.28
N THR A 486 16.18 -1.86 -4.50
CA THR A 486 14.77 -1.54 -4.80
C THR A 486 13.84 -2.72 -4.53
N PHE A 487 14.24 -3.93 -4.90
CA PHE A 487 13.51 -5.15 -4.56
C PHE A 487 13.44 -5.37 -3.04
N SER A 488 14.62 -5.39 -2.39
CA SER A 488 14.80 -5.66 -0.97
C SER A 488 13.99 -4.71 -0.08
N LEU A 489 14.09 -3.40 -0.32
CA LEU A 489 13.40 -2.34 0.43
C LEU A 489 11.86 -2.40 0.33
N ASN A 490 11.33 -3.08 -0.69
CA ASN A 490 9.89 -3.30 -0.87
C ASN A 490 9.41 -4.65 -0.32
N THR A 491 10.27 -5.49 0.26
CA THR A 491 9.87 -6.66 1.05
C THR A 491 9.63 -6.28 2.51
N CYS A 492 8.82 -7.06 3.22
CA CYS A 492 8.51 -6.74 4.61
C CYS A 492 9.70 -6.93 5.58
N ASP A 493 10.51 -7.97 5.35
CA ASP A 493 11.67 -8.33 6.18
C ASP A 493 12.93 -7.52 5.89
N ALA A 494 13.05 -6.88 4.72
CA ALA A 494 14.18 -5.98 4.45
C ALA A 494 13.83 -4.48 4.43
N CYS A 495 12.55 -4.08 4.43
CA CYS A 495 12.17 -2.77 4.98
C CYS A 495 12.43 -2.74 6.50
N HIS A 496 11.89 -3.70 7.27
CA HIS A 496 12.24 -3.88 8.70
C HIS A 496 13.64 -4.50 8.93
N GLY A 497 14.44 -4.66 7.88
CA GLY A 497 15.78 -5.25 7.92
C GLY A 497 16.87 -4.26 7.57
N ARG A 498 17.95 -4.76 6.97
CA ARG A 498 19.18 -3.98 6.82
C ARG A 498 19.10 -2.83 5.81
N GLU A 499 18.06 -2.72 4.97
CA GLU A 499 17.94 -1.59 4.04
C GLU A 499 17.51 -0.29 4.74
N THR A 500 16.85 -0.37 5.90
CA THR A 500 16.45 0.83 6.66
C THR A 500 16.93 0.82 8.12
N GLN A 501 17.73 -0.19 8.51
CA GLN A 501 18.17 -0.43 9.87
C GLN A 501 18.75 0.83 10.53
N ASP A 502 17.94 1.43 11.41
CA ASP A 502 18.32 2.55 12.25
C ASP A 502 18.29 2.15 13.75
N THR A 503 18.15 3.14 14.63
CA THR A 503 18.03 2.96 16.08
C THR A 503 16.80 2.16 16.52
N SER A 504 15.75 2.04 15.70
CA SER A 504 14.52 1.29 16.01
C SER A 504 14.22 0.25 14.92
N PHE A 505 13.97 -0.99 15.34
CA PHE A 505 13.51 -2.05 14.43
C PHE A 505 12.06 -1.84 13.95
N MET A 506 11.18 -1.37 14.85
CA MET A 506 9.79 -1.06 14.50
C MET A 506 9.69 0.40 14.04
N HIS A 507 9.06 0.62 12.88
CA HIS A 507 8.84 1.96 12.35
C HIS A 507 7.93 2.82 13.24
N VAL A 508 6.96 2.21 13.92
CA VAL A 508 6.16 2.80 14.99
C VAL A 508 6.28 1.87 16.20
N SER A 509 6.91 2.31 17.28
CA SER A 509 7.13 1.50 18.48
C SER A 509 5.93 1.52 19.43
N THR A 510 5.74 0.44 20.19
CA THR A 510 4.81 0.41 21.33
C THR A 510 5.16 1.46 22.37
N ARG A 511 4.14 1.97 23.07
CA ARG A 511 4.24 3.08 24.04
C ARG A 511 3.59 2.74 25.37
N ASN A 512 4.09 3.35 26.44
CA ASN A 512 3.41 3.39 27.74
C ASN A 512 2.25 4.40 27.70
N SER A 513 1.34 4.35 28.67
CA SER A 513 0.29 5.37 28.82
C SER A 513 0.91 6.76 29.06
N GLY A 514 0.29 7.81 28.53
CA GLY A 514 0.80 9.19 28.56
C GLY A 514 1.98 9.47 27.61
N ALA A 515 2.67 8.45 27.11
CA ALA A 515 3.79 8.60 26.18
C ALA A 515 3.34 8.57 24.72
N GLN A 516 4.04 9.32 23.86
CA GLN A 516 3.93 9.21 22.40
C GLN A 516 4.69 7.97 21.88
N ALA A 517 4.26 7.40 20.75
CA ALA A 517 4.98 6.33 20.07
C ALA A 517 6.32 6.81 19.49
N VAL A 518 7.40 6.06 19.70
CA VAL A 518 8.72 6.34 19.09
C VAL A 518 8.70 5.91 17.62
N LEU A 519 9.26 6.74 16.75
CA LEU A 519 9.29 6.53 15.30
C LEU A 519 10.72 6.28 14.81
N SER A 520 10.88 5.39 13.83
CA SER A 520 12.17 5.15 13.15
C SER A 520 12.59 6.34 12.27
N ARG A 521 13.89 6.51 12.04
CA ARG A 521 14.47 7.49 11.10
C ARG A 521 14.05 7.24 9.66
N PHE A 522 13.70 6.01 9.27
CA PHE A 522 13.04 5.76 7.97
C PHE A 522 11.76 6.61 7.75
N LEU A 523 10.97 6.84 8.82
CA LEU A 523 9.75 7.65 8.76
C LEU A 523 10.03 9.15 8.84
N VAL A 524 10.75 9.60 9.88
CA VAL A 524 10.90 11.04 10.22
C VAL A 524 12.23 11.66 9.76
N GLY A 525 13.15 10.87 9.22
CA GLY A 525 14.51 11.29 8.90
C GLY A 525 15.32 11.62 10.15
N ASN A 526 16.12 12.68 10.05
CA ASN A 526 16.79 13.36 11.17
C ASN A 526 15.91 14.44 11.82
N GLY A 527 14.66 14.58 11.37
CA GLY A 527 13.73 15.63 11.79
C GLY A 527 12.83 15.20 12.95
N THR A 528 11.61 15.75 12.96
CA THR A 528 10.57 15.41 13.94
C THR A 528 9.30 14.98 13.22
N LEU A 529 8.29 14.48 13.94
CA LEU A 529 7.00 14.17 13.31
C LEU A 529 6.29 15.40 12.71
N ALA A 530 6.48 16.59 13.29
CA ALA A 530 5.88 17.84 12.78
C ALA A 530 6.69 18.49 11.63
N ALA A 531 7.98 18.16 11.54
CA ALA A 531 8.90 18.60 10.50
C ALA A 531 9.83 17.42 10.13
N PRO A 532 9.33 16.44 9.36
CA PRO A 532 10.12 15.30 8.95
C PRO A 532 11.18 15.75 7.95
N SER A 533 12.32 15.07 7.95
CA SER A 533 13.39 15.31 6.98
C SER A 533 13.84 13.98 6.37
N ASN A 534 15.07 13.93 5.89
CA ASN A 534 15.69 12.74 5.35
C ASN A 534 16.74 12.14 6.31
N PHE A 535 17.15 10.91 6.01
CA PHE A 535 18.17 10.14 6.71
C PHE A 535 18.96 9.33 5.69
N THR A 536 20.29 9.37 5.76
CA THR A 536 21.19 8.62 4.89
C THR A 536 21.89 7.50 5.67
N MET A 537 21.99 6.31 5.07
CA MET A 537 22.75 5.16 5.57
C MET A 537 23.50 4.45 4.44
N PRO A 538 24.59 3.71 4.71
CA PRO A 538 25.20 2.85 3.71
C PRO A 538 24.28 1.68 3.37
N ASP A 539 24.12 1.40 2.07
CA ASP A 539 23.54 0.18 1.54
C ASP A 539 24.20 -1.05 2.20
N PRO A 540 23.43 -2.02 2.71
CA PRO A 540 23.94 -3.08 3.56
C PRO A 540 24.78 -4.15 2.84
N VAL A 541 24.85 -4.12 1.50
CA VAL A 541 25.64 -5.04 0.68
C VAL A 541 26.76 -4.31 -0.06
N SER A 542 26.50 -3.11 -0.62
CA SER A 542 27.50 -2.37 -1.42
C SER A 542 28.20 -1.22 -0.69
N GLY A 543 27.65 -0.76 0.45
CA GLY A 543 28.11 0.44 1.14
C GLY A 543 27.73 1.77 0.47
N THR A 544 27.12 1.76 -0.72
CA THR A 544 26.65 2.97 -1.42
C THR A 544 25.66 3.74 -0.54
N PRO A 545 25.80 5.06 -0.33
CA PRO A 545 24.83 5.81 0.46
C PRO A 545 23.42 5.76 -0.14
N ARG A 546 22.43 5.45 0.71
CA ARG A 546 20.99 5.45 0.43
C ARG A 546 20.30 6.47 1.31
N THR A 547 19.36 7.25 0.77
CA THR A 547 18.66 8.29 1.54
C THR A 547 17.15 8.08 1.55
N TYR A 548 16.54 8.16 2.73
CA TYR A 548 15.12 7.87 2.97
C TYR A 548 14.42 9.03 3.70
N GLY A 549 13.09 9.10 3.57
CA GLY A 549 12.25 10.12 4.21
C GLY A 549 10.77 9.88 3.93
N ASP A 550 10.19 8.81 4.48
CA ASP A 550 8.85 8.33 4.09
C ASP A 550 7.74 9.36 4.37
N LEU A 551 7.76 10.04 5.53
CA LEU A 551 6.76 11.06 5.83
C LEU A 551 6.91 12.31 4.96
N LEU A 552 8.14 12.69 4.59
CA LEU A 552 8.40 13.82 3.69
C LEU A 552 7.83 13.54 2.29
N ARG A 553 8.01 12.32 1.77
CA ARG A 553 7.38 11.87 0.51
C ARG A 553 5.85 11.96 0.59
N ARG A 554 5.26 11.43 1.66
CA ARG A 554 3.81 11.43 1.90
C ARG A 554 3.24 12.84 2.11
N GLN A 555 4.03 13.76 2.63
CA GLN A 555 3.68 15.17 2.80
C GLN A 555 3.57 15.89 1.45
N SER A 556 4.51 15.66 0.54
CA SER A 556 4.45 16.17 -0.84
C SER A 556 3.30 15.54 -1.65
N ASP A 557 3.10 14.22 -1.57
CA ASP A 557 2.00 13.53 -2.26
C ASP A 557 0.62 14.04 -1.83
N LEU A 558 0.37 14.14 -0.51
CA LEU A 558 -0.90 14.67 -0.01
C LEU A 558 -1.08 16.15 -0.40
N SER A 559 0.00 16.93 -0.47
CA SER A 559 -0.07 18.32 -0.92
C SER A 559 -0.37 18.45 -2.42
N ALA A 560 0.16 17.57 -3.27
CA ALA A 560 -0.17 17.56 -4.70
C ALA A 560 -1.67 17.26 -4.91
N LEU A 561 -2.14 16.17 -4.29
CA LEU A 561 -3.52 15.67 -4.39
C LEU A 561 -4.58 16.67 -3.90
N GLN A 562 -4.24 17.55 -2.96
CA GLN A 562 -5.14 18.59 -2.45
C GLN A 562 -5.30 19.78 -3.43
N ASN A 563 -4.22 20.12 -4.13
CA ASN A 563 -4.09 21.38 -4.86
C ASN A 563 -4.50 21.22 -6.33
N ASN A 564 -3.97 20.21 -7.04
CA ASN A 564 -4.27 19.96 -8.46
C ASN A 564 -5.79 19.69 -8.68
N LEU A 565 -6.49 20.41 -9.58
CA LEU A 565 -7.91 20.17 -9.91
C LEU A 565 -8.07 19.01 -10.91
N CYS A 566 -9.23 18.35 -10.84
CA CYS A 566 -9.49 17.09 -11.54
C CYS A 566 -9.57 17.19 -13.07
N LEU A 567 -9.71 18.39 -13.61
CA LEU A 567 -9.72 18.68 -15.05
C LEU A 567 -8.52 19.53 -15.49
N SER A 568 -7.55 19.76 -14.61
CA SER A 568 -6.35 20.58 -14.84
C SER A 568 -5.09 19.75 -14.52
N GLY A 569 -4.19 20.23 -13.63
CA GLY A 569 -2.93 19.56 -13.30
C GLY A 569 -3.06 18.11 -12.81
N ALA A 570 -4.21 17.69 -12.27
CA ALA A 570 -4.38 16.30 -11.81
C ALA A 570 -4.42 15.30 -12.99
N VAL A 571 -4.83 15.75 -14.18
CA VAL A 571 -4.76 14.95 -15.43
C VAL A 571 -3.32 14.52 -15.70
N PHE A 572 -2.37 15.44 -15.49
CA PHE A 572 -0.94 15.21 -15.70
C PHE A 572 -0.29 14.48 -14.52
N GLU A 573 -0.69 14.75 -13.28
CA GLU A 573 -0.28 13.99 -12.10
C GLU A 573 -0.62 12.51 -12.29
N GLU A 574 -1.89 12.18 -12.54
CA GLU A 574 -2.33 10.80 -12.71
C GLU A 574 -1.76 10.16 -13.99
N ALA A 575 -1.38 10.92 -15.03
CA ALA A 575 -0.68 10.36 -16.18
C ALA A 575 0.71 9.78 -15.83
N ILE A 576 1.42 10.37 -14.85
CA ILE A 576 2.80 9.99 -14.47
C ILE A 576 2.91 9.28 -13.12
N ARG A 577 1.84 9.28 -12.31
CA ARG A 577 1.85 8.77 -10.94
C ARG A 577 1.90 7.23 -10.89
N ALA A 578 3.03 6.67 -10.49
CA ALA A 578 3.12 5.27 -10.07
C ALA A 578 2.61 5.11 -8.63
N PRO A 579 1.59 4.26 -8.36
CA PRO A 579 1.21 3.89 -7.01
C PRO A 579 2.35 3.16 -6.30
N LEU A 580 2.53 3.40 -5.00
CA LEU A 580 3.39 2.53 -4.20
C LEU A 580 2.66 1.23 -3.90
N LEU A 581 3.30 0.11 -4.23
CA LEU A 581 2.81 -1.21 -3.84
C LEU A 581 2.70 -1.28 -2.30
N ALA A 582 1.49 -1.57 -1.82
CA ALA A 582 1.16 -1.63 -0.39
C ALA A 582 2.00 -2.71 0.32
N THR A 583 3.10 -2.26 0.92
CA THR A 583 4.15 -3.11 1.51
C THR A 583 4.27 -2.89 3.00
N HIS A 584 4.06 -1.64 3.46
CA HIS A 584 3.95 -1.26 4.87
C HIS A 584 2.96 -0.13 5.08
#